data_AF-A0A4R4V6E1-F1
#
_entry.id   AF-A0A4R4V6E1-F1
#
_cell.length_a   1.000
_cell.length_b   1.000
_cell.length_c   1.000
_cell.angle_alpha   90.00
_cell.angle_beta   90.00
_cell.angle_gamma   90.00
#
_symmetry.space_group_name_H-M   'P 1'
#
loop_
_entity.id
_entity.type
_entity.pdbx_description
1 polymer ?
#
loop_
_entity_poly.entity_id
_entity_poly.type
_entity_poly.pdbx_seq_one_letter_code
_entity_poly.pdbx_strand_id
1 'polypeptide(L)'
;MIALAAPREAHGGPPAGLYGVAPDGTIRYRDPVPGPAPWQDVGQAPEGTTGLAAADEGLFAITAAHELWHLPIRLLAAPDWTMIGPAPDPSGGPAPGAATGPAPAPSGGPAIGPATLAAMNGRLFTVAAGRVLTRSVNRHETPWVDLGPAAGHTVLASASGRLIGTGPDGTLRWRPIA
;
A
#
# COMPACT_ATOMS: atom_id res chain seq x y z
N MET A 1 12.68 -6.82 5.35
CA MET A 1 11.81 -5.83 4.67
C MET A 1 10.43 -5.97 5.26
N ILE A 2 9.75 -4.85 5.50
CA ILE A 2 8.39 -4.80 6.05
C ILE A 2 7.35 -4.41 4.98
N ALA A 3 7.79 -3.75 3.90
CA ALA A 3 6.97 -3.42 2.74
C ALA A 3 7.82 -3.44 1.45
N LEU A 4 7.18 -3.70 0.31
CA LEU A 4 7.80 -3.73 -1.02
C LEU A 4 6.91 -3.03 -2.05
N ALA A 5 7.51 -2.34 -3.00
CA ALA A 5 6.84 -1.68 -4.11
C ALA A 5 7.65 -1.82 -5.39
N ALA A 6 6.96 -2.10 -6.51
CA ALA A 6 7.55 -2.10 -7.83
C ALA A 6 6.76 -1.14 -8.73
N PRO A 7 7.37 -0.10 -9.32
CA PRO A 7 6.72 0.74 -10.33
C PRO A 7 6.40 -0.09 -11.59
N ARG A 8 5.35 0.30 -12.34
CA ARG A 8 5.04 -0.25 -13.67
C ARG A 8 5.55 0.72 -14.75
N GLU A 9 6.29 0.22 -15.75
CA GLU A 9 6.97 0.97 -16.83
C GLU A 9 6.09 2.01 -17.57
N ALA A 10 6.57 3.13 -18.12
CA ALA A 10 7.90 3.75 -18.22
C ALA A 10 7.75 5.22 -17.78
N HIS A 11 8.62 5.69 -16.88
CA HIS A 11 8.57 7.05 -16.36
C HIS A 11 9.88 7.77 -16.67
N GLY A 12 9.83 9.09 -16.87
CA GLY A 12 11.01 9.95 -17.08
C GLY A 12 11.81 10.20 -15.79
N GLY A 13 11.98 9.18 -14.96
CA GLY A 13 12.53 9.23 -13.60
C GLY A 13 13.49 8.06 -13.28
N PRO A 14 13.88 7.86 -12.01
CA PRO A 14 14.82 6.80 -11.60
C PRO A 14 14.35 5.39 -12.04
N PRO A 15 15.29 4.45 -12.17
CA PRO A 15 15.11 3.20 -12.92
C PRO A 15 13.92 2.37 -12.42
N ALA A 16 13.24 1.71 -13.36
CA ALA A 16 12.33 0.62 -13.04
C ALA A 16 13.08 -0.39 -12.16
N GLY A 17 12.55 -0.70 -10.98
CA GLY A 17 13.20 -1.58 -10.01
C GLY A 17 12.35 -1.83 -8.78
N LEU A 18 12.90 -2.57 -7.83
CA LEU A 18 12.20 -2.95 -6.61
C LEU A 18 12.63 -2.02 -5.47
N TYR A 19 11.64 -1.38 -4.86
CA TYR A 19 11.81 -0.61 -3.63
C TYR A 19 11.26 -1.41 -2.46
N GLY A 20 11.83 -1.17 -1.29
CA GLY A 20 11.19 -1.62 -0.07
C GLY A 20 11.67 -0.90 1.16
N VAL A 21 10.94 -1.09 2.24
CA VAL A 21 11.22 -0.47 3.53
C VAL A 21 11.75 -1.55 4.48
N ALA A 22 12.87 -1.25 5.13
CA ALA A 22 13.43 -2.06 6.20
C ALA A 22 12.81 -1.70 7.56
N PRO A 23 12.93 -2.56 8.60
CA PRO A 23 12.31 -2.29 9.91
C PRO A 23 12.75 -0.98 10.58
N ASP A 24 13.95 -0.50 10.25
CA ASP A 24 14.53 0.79 10.67
C ASP A 24 14.03 1.99 9.85
N GLY A 25 13.10 1.77 8.90
CA GLY A 25 12.55 2.78 8.01
C GLY A 25 13.42 3.08 6.78
N THR A 26 14.59 2.44 6.63
CA THR A 26 15.45 2.66 5.47
C THR A 26 14.79 2.15 4.19
N ILE A 27 14.73 3.01 3.17
CA ILE A 27 14.27 2.64 1.83
C ILE A 27 15.45 2.02 1.10
N ARG A 28 15.27 0.78 0.65
CA ARG A 28 16.23 0.06 -0.16
C ARG A 28 15.72 -0.11 -1.58
N TYR A 29 16.64 0.00 -2.54
CA TYR A 29 16.42 -0.21 -3.95
C TYR A 29 17.24 -1.41 -4.46
N ARG A 30 16.71 -2.12 -5.46
CA ARG A 30 17.50 -3.04 -6.29
C ARG A 30 16.97 -3.08 -7.72
N ASP A 31 17.85 -3.42 -8.65
CA ASP A 31 17.49 -3.63 -10.05
C ASP A 31 16.56 -4.84 -10.23
N PRO A 32 15.65 -4.81 -11.21
CA PRO A 32 14.64 -5.84 -11.47
C PRO A 32 15.23 -7.00 -12.30
N VAL A 33 16.34 -7.57 -11.83
CA VAL A 33 17.00 -8.69 -12.52
C VAL A 33 16.49 -10.05 -12.00
N PRO A 34 16.45 -11.10 -12.84
CA PRO A 34 16.00 -12.44 -12.44
C PRO A 34 16.85 -13.12 -11.36
N GLY A 35 18.10 -12.69 -11.18
CA GLY A 35 19.05 -13.26 -10.22
C GLY A 35 19.08 -12.53 -8.86
N PRO A 36 19.87 -13.05 -7.92
CA PRO A 36 20.25 -12.28 -6.73
C PRO A 36 20.90 -10.96 -7.15
N ALA A 37 20.44 -9.86 -6.56
CA ALA A 37 21.01 -8.54 -6.75
C ALA A 37 21.15 -7.87 -5.38
N PRO A 38 22.23 -7.09 -5.16
CA PRO A 38 22.40 -6.37 -3.91
C PRO A 38 21.31 -5.30 -3.76
N TRP A 39 20.90 -5.10 -2.52
CA TRP A 39 20.09 -3.94 -2.14
C TRP A 39 20.99 -2.75 -1.83
N GLN A 40 20.53 -1.56 -2.19
CA GLN A 40 21.21 -0.30 -1.92
C GLN A 40 20.29 0.59 -1.09
N ASP A 41 20.81 1.20 -0.04
CA ASP A 41 20.06 2.19 0.74
C ASP A 41 19.96 3.49 -0.08
N VAL A 42 18.75 4.00 -0.25
CA VAL A 42 18.46 5.13 -1.16
C VAL A 42 17.65 6.26 -0.52
N GLY A 43 17.17 6.08 0.71
CA GLY A 43 16.39 7.11 1.42
C GLY A 43 15.82 6.59 2.73
N GLN A 44 14.97 7.40 3.35
CA GLN A 44 14.29 7.09 4.60
C GLN A 44 12.78 7.29 4.41
N ALA A 45 11.99 6.33 4.88
CA ALA A 45 10.53 6.40 4.89
C ALA A 45 10.04 7.17 6.14
N PRO A 46 8.79 7.66 6.15
CA PRO A 46 8.18 8.20 7.37
C PRO A 46 8.25 7.20 8.52
N GLU A 47 8.37 7.70 9.75
CA GLU A 47 8.43 6.86 10.94
C GLU A 47 7.19 5.96 11.03
N GLY A 48 7.40 4.70 11.44
CA GLY A 48 6.31 3.74 11.56
C GLY A 48 5.67 3.34 10.24
N THR A 49 6.35 3.51 9.10
CA THR A 49 5.87 3.00 7.80
C THR A 49 5.57 1.51 7.88
N THR A 50 4.37 1.11 7.47
CA THR A 50 3.89 -0.28 7.41
C THR A 50 3.59 -0.72 5.98
N GLY A 51 3.17 0.20 5.11
CA GLY A 51 2.88 -0.10 3.70
C GLY A 51 3.66 0.82 2.77
N LEU A 52 4.04 0.30 1.60
CA LEU A 52 4.70 1.07 0.53
C LEU A 52 4.09 0.70 -0.82
N ALA A 53 3.80 1.67 -1.66
CA ALA A 53 3.44 1.45 -3.07
C ALA A 53 4.11 2.49 -3.97
N ALA A 54 4.33 2.12 -5.23
CA ALA A 54 4.87 3.00 -6.25
C ALA A 54 3.79 3.25 -7.32
N ALA A 55 3.50 4.50 -7.61
CA ALA A 55 2.52 4.90 -8.62
C ALA A 55 2.77 6.36 -9.06
N ASP A 56 2.45 6.69 -10.31
CA ASP A 56 2.45 8.08 -10.80
C ASP A 56 3.73 8.86 -10.45
N GLU A 57 4.89 8.24 -10.72
CA GLU A 57 6.22 8.80 -10.42
C GLU A 57 6.49 9.11 -8.95
N GLY A 58 5.70 8.54 -8.04
CA GLY A 58 5.80 8.73 -6.60
C GLY A 58 5.85 7.41 -5.84
N LEU A 59 6.45 7.49 -4.65
CA LEU A 59 6.26 6.51 -3.59
C LEU A 59 5.15 7.01 -2.65
N PHE A 60 4.32 6.08 -2.22
CA PHE A 60 3.29 6.28 -1.23
C PHE A 60 3.56 5.37 -0.04
N ALA A 61 3.45 5.91 1.17
CA ALA A 61 3.66 5.17 2.40
C ALA A 61 2.44 5.30 3.32
N ILE A 62 2.05 4.20 3.97
CA ILE A 62 1.10 4.23 5.08
C ILE A 62 1.87 3.99 6.37
N THR A 63 1.63 4.81 7.39
CA THR A 63 2.23 4.66 8.71
C THR A 63 1.30 3.94 9.70
N ALA A 64 1.86 3.46 10.80
CA ALA A 64 1.10 2.92 11.93
C ALA A 64 0.18 3.96 12.59
N ALA A 65 0.44 5.26 12.38
CA ALA A 65 -0.42 6.37 12.80
C ALA A 65 -1.61 6.62 11.84
N HIS A 66 -1.81 5.76 10.84
CA HIS A 66 -2.86 5.88 9.82
C HIS A 66 -2.76 7.17 9.00
N GLU A 67 -1.54 7.53 8.62
CA GLU A 67 -1.28 8.63 7.70
C GLU A 67 -0.88 8.10 6.34
N LEU A 68 -1.31 8.76 5.28
CA LEU A 68 -0.84 8.53 3.92
C LEU A 68 0.15 9.62 3.53
N TRP A 69 1.37 9.19 3.22
CA TRP A 69 2.46 10.06 2.82
C TRP A 69 2.82 9.83 1.35
N HIS A 70 3.32 10.87 0.70
CA HIS A 70 3.76 10.83 -0.70
C HIS A 70 5.14 11.47 -0.86
N LEU A 71 5.98 10.84 -1.68
CA LEU A 71 7.29 11.34 -2.09
C LEU A 71 7.43 11.21 -3.61
N PRO A 72 7.68 12.31 -4.35
CA PRO A 72 8.12 12.21 -5.73
C PRO A 72 9.42 11.40 -5.79
N ILE A 73 9.46 10.32 -6.57
CA ILE A 73 10.55 9.33 -6.49
C ILE A 73 11.93 9.93 -6.85
N ARG A 74 11.96 11.00 -7.63
CA ARG A 74 13.17 11.78 -7.96
C ARG A 74 13.82 12.47 -6.75
N LEU A 75 13.12 12.57 -5.61
CA LEU A 75 13.60 13.20 -4.38
C LEU A 75 14.08 12.18 -3.34
N LEU A 76 14.22 10.90 -3.70
CA LEU A 76 14.61 9.81 -2.79
C LEU A 76 15.85 10.10 -1.94
N ALA A 77 16.88 10.72 -2.53
CA ALA A 77 18.15 11.00 -1.85
C ALA A 77 18.09 12.10 -0.78
N ALA A 78 17.06 12.95 -0.82
CA ALA A 78 16.80 14.01 0.16
C ALA A 78 15.28 14.07 0.40
N PRO A 79 14.73 13.05 1.09
CA PRO A 79 13.30 12.78 1.04
C PRO A 79 12.51 13.84 1.81
N ASP A 80 11.75 14.64 1.07
CA ASP A 80 10.75 15.57 1.61
C ASP A 80 9.36 14.95 1.44
N TRP A 81 9.02 14.04 2.36
CA TRP A 81 7.72 13.38 2.37
C TRP A 81 6.61 14.36 2.74
N THR A 82 5.52 14.36 1.98
CA THR A 82 4.34 15.17 2.28
C THR A 82 3.19 14.28 2.76
N MET A 83 2.57 14.61 3.89
CA MET A 83 1.33 13.97 4.34
C MET A 83 0.17 14.47 3.48
N ILE A 84 -0.55 13.55 2.83
CA ILE A 84 -1.61 13.84 1.84
C ILE A 84 -3.00 13.36 2.28
N GLY A 85 -3.15 13.08 3.58
CA GLY A 85 -4.40 12.75 4.25
C GLY A 85 -4.34 11.46 5.07
N PRO A 86 -5.46 11.08 5.69
CA PRO A 86 -5.54 9.86 6.49
C PRO A 86 -5.51 8.60 5.63
N ALA A 87 -4.88 7.55 6.16
CA ALA A 87 -5.02 6.18 5.72
C ALA A 87 -6.16 5.49 6.50
N PRO A 88 -6.77 4.44 5.96
CA PRO A 88 -7.87 3.76 6.64
C PRO A 88 -7.38 3.01 7.88
N ASP A 89 -8.15 3.09 8.95
CA ASP A 89 -7.89 2.39 10.20
C ASP A 89 -8.20 0.88 10.04
N PRO A 90 -7.22 -0.03 10.26
CA PRO A 90 -7.43 -1.47 10.20
C PRO A 90 -8.42 -2.00 11.24
N SER A 91 -8.64 -1.27 12.35
CA SER A 91 -9.53 -1.65 13.45
C SER A 91 -11.01 -1.29 13.22
N GLY A 92 -11.32 -0.53 12.16
CA GLY A 92 -12.70 -0.23 11.77
C GLY A 92 -13.31 0.97 12.48
N GLY A 93 -12.73 2.15 12.28
CA GLY A 93 -13.50 3.40 12.37
C GLY A 93 -14.52 3.48 11.23
N PRO A 94 -15.68 4.15 11.40
CA PRO A 94 -16.66 4.27 10.34
C PRO A 94 -16.01 4.93 9.12
N ALA A 95 -16.13 4.29 7.96
CA ALA A 95 -15.81 4.95 6.70
C ALA A 95 -16.64 6.26 6.64
N PRO A 96 -16.03 7.43 6.37
CA PRO A 96 -16.79 8.66 6.26
C PRO A 96 -17.80 8.51 5.11
N GLY A 97 -19.09 8.41 5.46
CA GLY A 97 -20.21 8.31 4.51
C GLY A 97 -21.06 7.04 4.53
N ALA A 98 -20.81 6.05 5.40
CA ALA A 98 -21.66 4.86 5.47
C ALA A 98 -22.92 5.09 6.34
N ALA A 99 -24.10 5.04 5.72
CA ALA A 99 -25.40 5.11 6.38
C ALA A 99 -25.61 3.97 7.39
N THR A 100 -26.30 4.30 8.49
CA THR A 100 -26.56 3.49 9.68
C THR A 100 -27.32 2.20 9.35
N GLY A 101 -26.62 1.06 9.36
CA GLY A 101 -27.20 -0.28 9.44
C GLY A 101 -26.72 -0.98 10.72
N PRO A 102 -27.47 -1.98 11.25
CA PRO A 102 -27.16 -2.57 12.54
C PRO A 102 -25.81 -3.30 12.52
N ALA A 103 -24.99 -3.00 13.53
CA ALA A 103 -23.62 -3.49 13.68
C ALA A 103 -23.57 -5.03 13.82
N PRO A 104 -22.68 -5.73 13.10
CA PRO A 104 -22.40 -7.13 13.37
C PRO A 104 -21.49 -7.30 14.61
N ALA A 105 -21.66 -8.45 15.27
CA ALA A 105 -21.03 -8.84 16.54
C ALA A 105 -19.48 -8.91 16.49
N PRO A 106 -18.77 -8.85 17.63
CA PRO A 106 -17.31 -8.88 17.67
C PRO A 106 -16.79 -10.28 17.34
N SER A 107 -16.22 -10.45 16.15
CA SER A 107 -15.44 -11.64 15.78
C SER A 107 -13.98 -11.47 16.21
N GLY A 108 -13.47 -12.43 17.00
CA GLY A 108 -12.11 -12.48 17.52
C GLY A 108 -11.03 -12.29 16.45
N GLY A 109 -10.03 -11.47 16.78
CA GLY A 109 -9.08 -10.90 15.82
C GLY A 109 -8.01 -11.87 15.32
N PRO A 110 -7.58 -11.74 14.06
CA PRO A 110 -6.28 -12.21 13.59
C PRO A 110 -5.26 -11.06 13.61
N ALA A 111 -3.98 -11.43 13.65
CA ALA A 111 -2.83 -10.53 13.67
C ALA A 111 -2.97 -9.34 12.70
N ILE A 112 -2.82 -8.12 13.23
CA ILE A 112 -2.67 -6.90 12.45
C ILE A 112 -1.32 -7.00 11.75
N GLY A 113 -1.30 -7.61 10.58
CA GLY A 113 -0.20 -7.45 9.65
C GLY A 113 -0.05 -5.98 9.26
N PRO A 114 1.14 -5.53 8.87
CA PRO A 114 1.35 -4.15 8.43
C PRO A 114 0.30 -3.78 7.37
N ALA A 115 -0.29 -2.58 7.48
CA ALA A 115 -1.30 -2.13 6.53
C ALA A 115 -0.73 -2.21 5.11
N THR A 116 -1.35 -3.02 4.24
CA THR A 116 -0.77 -3.29 2.93
C THR A 116 -1.24 -2.27 1.92
N LEU A 117 -0.30 -1.68 1.19
CA LEU A 117 -0.59 -0.75 0.13
C LEU A 117 -0.20 -1.37 -1.20
N ALA A 118 -1.15 -1.50 -2.11
CA ALA A 118 -0.92 -1.90 -3.49
C ALA A 118 -1.33 -0.76 -4.41
N ALA A 119 -0.69 -0.64 -5.58
CA ALA A 119 -1.08 0.35 -6.58
C ALA A 119 -1.27 -0.28 -7.95
N MET A 120 -2.33 0.11 -8.66
CA MET A 120 -2.48 -0.18 -10.08
C MET A 120 -3.36 0.85 -10.75
N ASN A 121 -3.07 1.14 -12.02
CA ASN A 121 -3.90 2.01 -12.88
C ASN A 121 -4.22 3.38 -12.25
N GLY A 122 -3.22 4.02 -11.64
CA GLY A 122 -3.38 5.34 -11.00
C GLY A 122 -4.22 5.31 -9.72
N ARG A 123 -4.38 4.14 -9.09
CA ARG A 123 -5.13 3.99 -7.84
C ARG A 123 -4.31 3.26 -6.79
N LEU A 124 -4.53 3.64 -5.54
CA LEU A 124 -4.08 2.93 -4.35
C LEU A 124 -5.18 1.99 -3.89
N PHE A 125 -4.77 0.86 -3.32
CA PHE A 125 -5.62 -0.17 -2.75
C PHE A 125 -5.04 -0.59 -1.40
N THR A 126 -5.93 -0.78 -0.43
CA THR A 126 -5.56 -1.31 0.89
C THR A 126 -6.65 -2.23 1.41
N VAL A 127 -6.31 -3.03 2.41
CA VAL A 127 -7.29 -3.74 3.25
C VAL A 127 -7.31 -3.09 4.62
N ALA A 128 -8.50 -2.72 5.06
CA ALA A 128 -8.74 -2.25 6.41
C ALA A 128 -10.13 -2.72 6.86
N ALA A 129 -10.26 -3.12 8.13
CA ALA A 129 -11.52 -3.57 8.71
C ALA A 129 -12.27 -4.64 7.86
N GLY A 130 -11.54 -5.56 7.23
CA GLY A 130 -12.11 -6.60 6.38
C GLY A 130 -12.72 -6.10 5.06
N ARG A 131 -12.41 -4.86 4.64
CA ARG A 131 -12.85 -4.25 3.38
C ARG A 131 -11.66 -3.96 2.47
N VAL A 132 -11.88 -4.08 1.16
CA VAL A 132 -10.95 -3.57 0.15
C VAL A 132 -11.32 -2.12 -0.12
N LEU A 133 -10.39 -1.21 0.16
CA LEU A 133 -10.58 0.21 -0.05
C LEU A 133 -9.69 0.68 -1.20
N THR A 134 -10.15 1.67 -1.95
CA THR A 134 -9.39 2.28 -3.04
C THR A 134 -9.47 3.79 -3.02
N ARG A 135 -8.41 4.46 -3.46
CA ARG A 135 -8.46 5.89 -3.79
C ARG A 135 -7.63 6.18 -5.03
N SER A 136 -7.87 7.33 -5.65
CA SER A 136 -6.95 7.85 -6.66
C SER A 136 -5.61 8.22 -6.03
N VAL A 137 -4.53 8.11 -6.78
CA VAL A 137 -3.20 8.62 -6.41
C VAL A 137 -3.11 10.14 -6.47
N ASN A 138 -4.19 10.81 -6.89
CA ASN A 138 -4.28 12.26 -6.88
C ASN A 138 -3.91 12.80 -5.48
N ARG A 139 -3.01 13.78 -5.47
CA ARG A 139 -2.36 14.36 -4.29
C ARG A 139 -3.30 15.28 -3.51
N HIS A 140 -4.46 15.61 -4.06
CA HIS A 140 -5.55 16.24 -3.32
C HIS A 140 -6.28 15.21 -2.44
N GLU A 141 -6.96 15.69 -1.39
CA GLU A 141 -7.78 14.88 -0.47
C GLU A 141 -8.87 14.12 -1.24
N THR A 142 -8.49 12.95 -1.77
CA THR A 142 -9.43 12.01 -2.40
C THR A 142 -9.81 11.00 -1.33
N PRO A 143 -11.10 10.91 -0.96
CA PRO A 143 -11.52 9.97 0.05
C PRO A 143 -11.27 8.53 -0.42
N TRP A 144 -11.06 7.65 0.54
CA TRP A 144 -11.07 6.21 0.29
C TRP A 144 -12.50 5.76 0.00
N VAL A 145 -12.63 4.94 -1.04
CA VAL A 145 -13.89 4.36 -1.51
C VAL A 145 -13.85 2.86 -1.23
N ASP A 146 -14.93 2.35 -0.67
CA ASP A 146 -15.10 0.94 -0.37
C ASP A 146 -15.50 0.14 -1.62
N LEU A 147 -14.74 -0.90 -1.96
CA LEU A 147 -15.01 -1.82 -3.07
C LEU A 147 -15.73 -3.09 -2.64
N GLY A 148 -15.89 -3.31 -1.34
CA GLY A 148 -16.54 -4.48 -0.78
C GLY A 148 -15.63 -5.32 0.13
N PRO A 149 -16.09 -6.52 0.51
CA PRO A 149 -15.40 -7.35 1.48
C PRO A 149 -14.04 -7.83 0.95
N ALA A 150 -13.04 -7.83 1.84
CA ALA A 150 -11.72 -8.39 1.60
C ALA A 150 -11.71 -9.92 1.56
N ALA A 151 -12.81 -10.58 1.89
CA ALA A 151 -12.95 -12.04 1.80
C ALA A 151 -11.83 -12.82 2.53
N GLY A 152 -11.39 -12.29 3.68
CA GLY A 152 -10.32 -12.88 4.49
C GLY A 152 -8.90 -12.49 4.06
N HIS A 153 -8.74 -11.70 3.00
CA HIS A 153 -7.44 -11.13 2.64
C HIS A 153 -7.00 -10.09 3.66
N THR A 154 -5.73 -10.13 4.02
CA THR A 154 -5.06 -9.17 4.92
C THR A 154 -3.91 -8.45 4.22
N VAL A 155 -3.46 -8.98 3.09
CA VAL A 155 -2.38 -8.42 2.28
C VAL A 155 -2.79 -8.37 0.81
N LEU A 156 -2.49 -7.27 0.13
CA LEU A 156 -2.69 -7.09 -1.31
C LEU A 156 -1.37 -6.86 -2.04
N ALA A 157 -1.29 -7.40 -3.24
CA ALA A 157 -0.34 -7.02 -4.28
C ALA A 157 -1.11 -6.78 -5.59
N SER A 158 -0.52 -6.02 -6.50
CA SER A 158 -1.06 -5.84 -7.85
C SER A 158 -0.09 -6.38 -8.88
N ALA A 159 -0.62 -7.08 -9.88
CA ALA A 159 0.16 -7.56 -11.02
C ALA A 159 -0.75 -7.72 -12.24
N SER A 160 -0.26 -7.34 -13.43
CA SER A 160 -0.96 -7.51 -14.71
C SER A 160 -2.43 -7.05 -14.69
N GLY A 161 -2.70 -5.92 -14.06
CA GLY A 161 -4.05 -5.34 -13.96
C GLY A 161 -5.00 -6.06 -13.01
N ARG A 162 -4.49 -6.92 -12.12
CA ARG A 162 -5.27 -7.67 -11.13
C ARG A 162 -4.78 -7.35 -9.73
N LEU A 163 -5.70 -7.37 -8.76
CA LEU A 163 -5.36 -7.50 -7.35
C LEU A 163 -5.26 -8.97 -6.98
N ILE A 164 -4.18 -9.29 -6.30
CA ILE A 164 -3.89 -10.60 -5.74
C ILE A 164 -3.83 -10.40 -4.23
N GLY A 165 -4.63 -11.16 -3.50
CA GLY A 165 -4.72 -11.09 -2.05
C GLY A 165 -4.31 -12.41 -1.39
N THR A 166 -3.83 -12.33 -0.15
CA THR A 166 -3.65 -13.49 0.72
C THR A 166 -4.21 -13.19 2.10
N GLY A 167 -4.69 -14.23 2.78
CA GLY A 167 -5.10 -14.18 4.18
C GLY A 167 -4.13 -14.95 5.08
N PRO A 168 -4.53 -15.23 6.34
CA PRO A 168 -3.75 -16.04 7.28
C PRO A 168 -3.48 -17.48 6.82
N ASP A 169 -4.27 -17.99 5.87
CA ASP A 169 -4.10 -19.30 5.25
C ASP A 169 -2.94 -19.36 4.24
N GLY A 170 -2.32 -18.21 3.92
CA GLY A 170 -1.22 -18.11 2.97
C GLY A 170 -1.60 -18.39 1.51
N THR A 171 -2.90 -18.56 1.21
CA THR A 171 -3.35 -18.89 -0.15
C THR A 171 -3.53 -17.62 -0.96
N LEU A 172 -2.78 -17.51 -2.06
CA LEU A 172 -2.97 -16.43 -3.03
C LEU A 172 -4.30 -16.61 -3.77
N ARG A 173 -5.14 -15.57 -3.77
CA ARG A 173 -6.40 -15.56 -4.53
C ARG A 173 -6.51 -14.27 -5.33
N TRP A 174 -7.17 -14.36 -6.47
CA TRP A 174 -7.54 -13.21 -7.29
C TRP A 174 -8.95 -13.44 -7.85
N ARG A 175 -9.67 -12.36 -8.14
CA ARG A 175 -10.93 -12.48 -8.88
C ARG A 175 -10.64 -12.59 -10.38
N PRO A 176 -11.24 -13.55 -11.11
CA PRO A 176 -11.24 -13.54 -12.56
C PRO A 176 -11.87 -12.23 -13.08
N ILE A 177 -11.36 -11.72 -14.19
CA ILE A 177 -12.05 -10.69 -14.95
C ILE A 177 -13.17 -11.41 -15.69
N ALA A 178 -14.42 -11.07 -15.41
CA ALA A 178 -15.58 -11.53 -16.17
C ALA A 178 -15.73 -10.70 -17.46
#